data_AF-A0A0T1ULU7-F1
#
_entry.id   AF-A0A0T1ULU7-F1
#
_cell.length_a   1.000
_cell.length_b   1.000
_cell.length_c   1.000
_cell.angle_alpha   90.00
_cell.angle_beta   90.00
_cell.angle_gamma   90.00
#
_symmetry.space_group_name_H-M   'P 1'
#
loop_
_entity.id
_entity.type
_entity.pdbx_description
1 polymer ?
#
loop_
_entity_poly.entity_id
_entity_poly.type
_entity_poly.pdbx_seq_one_letter_code
_entity_poly.pdbx_strand_id
1 'polypeptide(L)' 'MGLPKRRCPNCGDTEQHFRHLRGAERAFALTQTQVLAHRADLDKYRRCTREGCVRVQSYFNWRSGFDLPEEFRTLPQPAT' A
#
# COMPACT_ATOMS: atom_id res chain seq x y z
N MET A 1 -11.86 -13.14 -8.32
CA MET A 1 -11.62 -11.88 -9.07
C MET A 1 -10.21 -11.40 -8.76
N GLY A 2 -9.40 -11.08 -9.79
CA GLY A 2 -7.98 -10.73 -9.62
C GLY A 2 -7.78 -9.40 -8.88
N LEU A 3 -6.62 -9.24 -8.25
CA LEU A 3 -6.26 -7.98 -7.59
C LEU A 3 -6.19 -6.84 -8.61
N PRO A 4 -6.67 -5.63 -8.28
CA PRO A 4 -6.55 -4.50 -9.18
C PRO A 4 -5.08 -4.19 -9.45
N LYS A 5 -4.74 -4.06 -10.74
CA LYS A 5 -3.45 -3.56 -11.21
C LYS A 5 -3.46 -2.04 -11.22
N ARG A 6 -2.38 -1.44 -10.73
CA ARG A 6 -2.19 0.02 -10.74
C ARG A 6 -0.72 0.35 -10.90
N ARG A 7 -0.44 1.56 -11.36
CA ARG A 7 0.92 2.09 -11.43
C ARG A 7 1.48 2.28 -10.02
N CYS A 8 2.68 1.77 -9.76
CA CYS A 8 3.37 1.93 -8.48
C CYS A 8 4.68 2.72 -8.68
N PRO A 9 4.81 3.94 -8.13
CA PRO A 9 6.01 4.76 -8.31
C PRO A 9 7.26 4.10 -7.69
N ASN A 10 7.12 3.45 -6.53
CA ASN A 10 8.26 2.78 -5.84
C ASN A 10 8.73 1.51 -6.57
N CYS A 11 8.11 1.13 -7.68
CA CYS A 11 8.42 -0.07 -8.44
C CYS A 11 9.05 0.24 -9.80
N GLY A 12 9.52 1.47 -10.01
CA GLY A 12 9.95 1.94 -11.33
C GLY A 12 8.76 2.27 -12.22
N ASP A 13 7.68 2.80 -11.62
CA ASP A 13 6.47 3.20 -12.33
C ASP A 13 5.75 2.08 -13.10
N THR A 14 5.97 0.82 -12.72
CA THR A 14 5.33 -0.34 -13.35
C THR A 14 3.95 -0.63 -12.76
N GLU A 15 3.14 -1.38 -13.52
CA GLU A 15 1.86 -1.89 -13.03
C GLU A 15 2.05 -3.05 -12.06
N GLN A 16 1.64 -2.85 -10.81
CA GLN A 16 1.70 -3.86 -9.76
C GLN A 16 0.31 -4.22 -9.25
N HIS A 17 0.18 -5.38 -8.62
CA HIS A 17 -1.05 -5.77 -7.93
C HIS A 17 -1.16 -5.09 -6.57
N PHE A 18 -2.36 -4.59 -6.27
CA PHE A 18 -2.65 -3.90 -5.02
C PHE A 18 -3.68 -4.66 -4.19
N ARG A 19 -3.35 -4.91 -2.92
CA ARG A 19 -4.23 -5.58 -1.94
C ARG A 19 -4.74 -4.59 -0.90
N HIS A 20 -5.84 -4.94 -0.23
CA HIS A 20 -6.29 -4.17 0.94
C HIS A 20 -5.23 -4.19 2.06
N LEU A 21 -5.22 -3.12 2.83
CA LEU A 21 -4.43 -2.99 4.06
C LEU A 21 -4.93 -3.98 5.11
N ARG A 22 -4.02 -4.56 5.88
CA ARG A 22 -4.29 -5.54 6.96
C ARG A 22 -3.87 -4.96 8.30
N GLY A 23 -4.61 -5.27 9.36
CA GLY A 23 -4.26 -5.05 10.79
C GLY A 23 -3.37 -3.83 11.06
N ALA A 24 -2.07 -4.08 11.27
CA ALA A 24 -1.06 -3.08 11.57
C ALA A 24 -0.88 -2.00 10.46
N GLU A 25 -1.01 -2.39 9.18
CA GLU A 25 -0.95 -1.45 8.06
C GLU A 25 -2.15 -0.47 8.08
N ARG A 26 -3.32 -0.95 8.53
CA ARG A 26 -4.51 -0.08 8.69
C ARG A 26 -4.32 0.87 9.87
N ALA A 27 -3.78 0.38 10.99
CA ALA A 27 -3.49 1.20 12.15
C ALA A 27 -2.49 2.33 11.80
N PHE A 28 -1.42 2.00 11.07
CA PHE A 28 -0.48 2.99 10.56
C PHE A 28 -1.12 3.92 9.51
N ALA A 29 -1.93 3.39 8.60
CA ALA A 29 -2.66 4.24 7.66
C ALA A 29 -3.52 5.27 8.39
N LEU A 30 -4.18 4.92 9.49
CA LEU A 30 -4.97 5.84 10.31
C LEU A 30 -4.15 6.95 10.98
N THR A 31 -2.83 6.80 11.14
CA THR A 31 -1.95 7.87 11.65
C THR A 31 -1.55 8.86 10.57
N GLN A 32 -1.69 8.51 9.29
CA GLN A 32 -1.34 9.41 8.18
C GLN A 32 -2.40 10.48 8.01
N THR A 33 -1.99 11.75 7.98
CA THR A 33 -2.89 12.91 7.87
C THR A 33 -3.85 12.83 6.68
N GLN A 34 -3.39 12.28 5.55
CA GLN A 34 -4.19 12.05 4.33
C GLN A 34 -5.36 11.07 4.52
N VAL A 35 -5.21 10.12 5.44
CA VAL A 35 -6.23 9.11 5.78
C VAL A 35 -7.02 9.56 7.01
N LEU A 36 -6.37 10.25 7.96
CA LEU A 36 -6.99 10.73 9.18
C LEU A 36 -8.12 11.73 8.90
N ALA A 37 -7.93 12.62 7.92
CA ALA A 37 -8.96 13.56 7.47
C ALA A 37 -10.22 12.85 6.92
N HIS A 38 -10.05 11.63 6.40
CA HIS A 38 -11.11 10.85 5.79
C HIS A 38 -10.98 9.38 6.18
N ARG A 39 -11.25 9.04 7.47
CA ARG A 39 -11.15 7.64 7.93
C ARG A 39 -11.99 6.67 7.11
N ALA A 40 -13.10 7.13 6.52
CA ALA A 40 -13.93 6.36 5.59
C ALA A 40 -13.20 6.00 4.28
N ASP A 41 -12.18 6.76 3.88
CA ASP A 41 -11.36 6.51 2.69
C ASP A 41 -10.34 5.39 2.90
N LEU A 42 -10.16 4.88 4.12
CA LEU A 42 -9.17 3.84 4.40
C LEU A 42 -9.36 2.58 3.52
N ASP A 43 -10.60 2.25 3.15
CA ASP A 43 -10.88 1.12 2.24
C ASP A 43 -10.42 1.37 0.79
N LYS A 44 -10.28 2.65 0.42
CA LYS A 44 -9.76 3.05 -0.89
C LYS A 44 -8.24 2.89 -0.95
N TYR A 45 -7.55 2.88 0.19
CA TYR A 45 -6.10 2.69 0.22
C TYR A 45 -5.72 1.21 0.11
N ARG A 46 -4.79 0.94 -0.80
CA ARG A 46 -4.30 -0.40 -1.08
C ARG A 46 -2.78 -0.41 -1.08
N ARG A 47 -2.21 -1.52 -0.62
CA ARG A 47 -0.78 -1.76 -0.57
C ARG A 47 -0.32 -2.53 -1.80
N CYS A 48 0.80 -2.11 -2.37
CA CYS A 48 1.49 -2.87 -3.39
C CYS A 48 1.91 -4.25 -2.85
N THR A 49 1.67 -5.30 -3.62
CA THR A 49 2.04 -6.69 -3.25
C THR A 49 3.43 -7.09 -3.70
N ARG A 50 4.16 -6.20 -4.40
CA ARG A 50 5.54 -6.48 -4.81
C ARG A 50 6.41 -6.65 -3.57
N GLU A 51 7.25 -7.66 -3.60
CA GLU A 51 8.30 -7.87 -2.60
C GLU A 51 9.18 -6.62 -2.48
N GLY A 52 9.58 -6.31 -1.25
CA GLY A 52 10.36 -5.10 -0.96
C GLY A 52 9.59 -3.78 -1.05
N CYS A 53 8.33 -3.78 -1.52
CA CYS A 53 7.54 -2.56 -1.67
C CYS A 53 6.68 -2.26 -0.45
N VAL A 54 6.81 -1.03 0.02
CA VAL A 54 6.05 -0.47 1.16
C VAL A 54 5.00 0.55 0.71
N ARG A 55 4.81 0.72 -0.61
CA ARG A 55 3.89 1.72 -1.16
C ARG A 55 2.44 1.38 -0.84
N VAL A 56 1.75 2.34 -0.23
CA VAL A 56 0.30 2.37 -0.07
C VAL A 56 -0.24 3.55 -0.86
N GLN A 57 -1.27 3.32 -1.65
CA GLN A 57 -1.87 4.38 -2.47
C GLN A 57 -3.37 4.21 -2.57
N SER A 58 -4.06 5.33 -2.82
CA SER A 58 -5.47 5.33 -3.11
C SER A 58 -5.72 4.62 -4.44
N TYR A 59 -6.76 3.78 -4.45
CA TYR A 59 -7.23 3.14 -5.65
C TYR A 59 -7.59 4.20 -6.70
N PHE A 60 -8.32 5.25 -6.34
CA PHE A 60 -8.79 6.28 -7.28
C PHE A 60 -7.69 7.22 -7.78
N ASN A 61 -6.65 7.46 -6.97
CA ASN A 61 -5.55 8.34 -7.32
C ASN A 61 -4.21 7.72 -6.91
N TRP A 62 -3.51 7.12 -7.87
CA TRP A 62 -2.22 6.44 -7.66
C TRP A 62 -1.10 7.37 -7.15
N ARG A 63 -1.22 8.68 -7.41
CA ARG A 63 -0.28 9.70 -6.89
C ARG A 63 -0.55 10.02 -5.42
N SER A 64 -1.79 9.84 -4.98
CA SER A 64 -2.19 10.03 -3.59
C SER A 64 -1.93 8.75 -2.79
N GLY A 65 -0.96 8.82 -1.90
CA GLY A 65 -0.49 7.67 -1.14
C GLY A 65 0.70 8.04 -0.27
N PHE A 66 1.15 7.05 0.48
CA PHE A 66 2.26 7.15 1.41
C PHE A 66 3.02 5.83 1.43
N ASP A 67 4.18 5.87 2.05
CA ASP A 67 5.10 4.75 2.17
C ASP A 67 4.99 4.23 3.60
N LEU A 68 4.79 2.93 3.77
CA LEU A 68 4.89 2.31 5.08
C LEU A 68 6.36 2.31 5.53
N PRO A 69 6.63 2.32 6.84
CA PRO A 69 8.00 2.21 7.32
C PRO A 69 8.63 0.89 6.90
N GLU A 70 9.96 0.84 6.86
CA GLU A 70 10.71 -0.33 6.38
C GLU A 70 10.41 -1.60 7.18
N GLU A 71 9.93 -1.49 8.41
CA GLU A 71 9.45 -2.62 9.23
C GLU A 71 8.32 -3.41 8.54
N PHE A 72 7.51 -2.74 7.72
CA PHE A 72 6.44 -3.38 6.96
C PHE A 72 6.93 -3.97 5.65
N ARG A 73 8.19 -3.70 5.25
CA ARG A 73 8.75 -4.20 4.00
C ARG A 73 8.62 -5.71 4.02
N THR A 74 7.91 -6.24 3.02
CA THR A 74 7.85 -7.69 2.83
C THR A 74 9.23 -8.10 2.35
N LEU A 75 10.07 -8.51 3.30
CA LEU A 75 11.32 -9.17 3.01
C LEU A 75 10.98 -10.50 2.32
N PRO A 76 11.80 -10.97 1.36
CA PRO A 76 11.73 -12.37 0.98
C PRO A 76 11.90 -13.16 2.27
N GLN A 77 10.93 -14.03 2.59
CA GLN A 77 11.16 -14.98 3.69
C GLN A 77 12.47 -15.71 3.34
N PRO A 78 13.46 -15.79 4.25
CA PRO A 78 14.62 -16.63 3.99
C PRO A 78 14.09 -18.04 3.70
N ALA A 79 14.35 -18.53 2.49
CA ALA A 79 14.03 -19.90 2.12
C ALA A 79 14.74 -20.81 3.13
N THR A 80 13.96 -21.52 3.94
CA THR A 80 14.47 -22.64 4.75
C THR A 80 14.60 -23.85 3.85
#